data_AF-A0A160HXH7-F1
#
_entry.id   AF-A0A160HXH7-F1
#
_cell.length_a   1.000
_cell.length_b   1.000
_cell.length_c   1.000
_cell.angle_alpha   90.00
_cell.angle_beta   90.00
_cell.angle_gamma   90.00
#
_symmetry.space_group_name_H-M   'P 1'
#
loop_
_entity.id
_entity.type
_entity.pdbx_description
1 polymer ?
#
loop_
_entity_poly.entity_id
_entity_poly.type
_entity_poly.pdbx_seq_one_letter_code
_entity_poly.pdbx_strand_id
1 'polypeptide(L)' 'MPLRKTVTIEWQDAGSSRAYFVRPGSRSRPWIWFRDGDVPAFEETSARFVVEKRGGRWVAVERVDT' A
#
# COMPACT_ATOMS: atom_id res chain seq x y z
N MET A 1 -5.63 -5.72 19.39
CA MET A 1 -6.37 -5.41 18.14
C MET A 1 -5.36 -5.15 17.02
N PRO A 2 -5.50 -5.78 15.84
CA PRO A 2 -4.65 -5.46 14.69
C PRO A 2 -4.89 -4.02 14.24
N LEU A 3 -3.82 -3.25 14.04
CA LEU A 3 -3.93 -1.87 13.57
C LEU A 3 -4.31 -1.90 12.08
N ARG A 4 -5.51 -1.43 11.75
CA ARG A 4 -6.02 -1.33 10.39
C ARG A 4 -6.28 0.11 9.98
N LYS A 5 -6.12 0.42 8.70
CA LYS A 5 -6.52 1.71 8.11
C LYS A 5 -6.77 1.58 6.61
N THR A 6 -7.64 2.42 6.07
CA THR A 6 -7.80 2.56 4.63
C THR A 6 -6.75 3.54 4.09
N VAL A 7 -6.09 3.16 3.01
CA VAL A 7 -5.09 3.98 2.30
C VAL A 7 -5.29 3.87 0.80
N THR A 8 -4.84 4.89 0.07
CA THR A 8 -4.63 4.79 -1.38
C THR A 8 -3.21 4.33 -1.62
N ILE A 9 -3.05 3.17 -2.27
CA ILE A 9 -1.77 2.63 -2.67
C ILE A 9 -1.55 2.98 -4.14
N GLU A 10 -0.38 3.52 -4.44
CA GLU A 10 0.13 3.75 -5.78
C GLU A 10 1.22 2.72 -6.11
N TRP A 11 1.54 2.57 -7.39
CA TRP A 11 2.71 1.81 -7.82
C TRP A 11 3.53 2.57 -8.84
N GLN A 12 4.78 2.17 -8.96
CA GLN A 12 5.69 2.58 -10.04
C GLN A 12 6.47 1.38 -10.55
N ASP A 13 6.95 1.47 -11.80
CA ASP A 13 7.87 0.48 -12.33
C ASP A 13 9.19 0.48 -11.56
N ALA A 14 9.65 -0.71 -11.18
CA ALA A 14 10.90 -0.99 -10.51
C ALA A 14 11.59 -2.14 -11.23
N GLY A 15 12.13 -1.85 -12.42
CA GLY A 15 12.73 -2.85 -13.30
C GLY A 15 11.68 -3.81 -13.86
N SER A 16 11.78 -5.09 -13.50
CA SER A 16 10.82 -6.14 -13.92
C SER A 16 9.64 -6.32 -12.95
N SER A 17 9.49 -5.44 -11.96
CA SER A 17 8.49 -5.55 -10.89
C SER A 17 7.77 -4.21 -10.65
N ARG A 18 6.63 -4.25 -9.95
CA ARG A 18 5.92 -3.05 -9.47
C ARG A 18 6.31 -2.79 -8.02
N ALA A 19 6.78 -1.57 -7.72
CA ALA A 19 7.01 -1.12 -6.36
C ALA A 19 5.78 -0.36 -5.85
N TYR A 20 5.16 -0.86 -4.78
CA TYR A 20 3.94 -0.29 -4.21
C TYR A 20 4.25 0.64 -3.02
N PHE A 21 3.53 1.76 -2.93
CA PHE A 21 3.71 2.74 -1.87
C PHE A 21 2.45 3.54 -1.54
N VAL A 22 2.45 4.18 -0.37
CA VAL A 22 1.48 5.23 -0.01
C VAL A 22 2.24 6.55 0.09
N ARG A 23 1.79 7.55 -0.67
CA ARG A 23 2.32 8.91 -0.56
C ARG A 23 1.98 9.49 0.82
N PRO A 24 2.94 10.18 1.46
CA PRO A 24 2.64 10.91 2.68
C PRO A 24 1.76 12.13 2.35
N GLY A 25 0.69 12.32 3.14
CA GLY A 25 -0.22 13.46 2.97
C GLY A 25 0.39 14.82 3.36
N SER A 26 1.59 14.84 3.94
CA SER A 26 2.38 16.04 4.23
C SER A 26 3.88 15.69 4.25
N ARG A 27 4.75 16.69 4.08
CA ARG A 27 6.22 16.49 4.05
C ARG A 27 6.79 15.89 5.34
N SER A 28 6.12 16.06 6.48
CA SER A 28 6.57 15.55 7.78
C SER A 28 6.19 14.08 8.03
N ARG A 29 5.36 13.48 7.17
CA ARG A 29 4.94 12.09 7.31
C ARG A 29 5.85 11.16 6.50
N PRO A 30 6.16 9.96 7.02
CA PRO A 30 6.98 9.02 6.30
C PRO A 30 6.21 8.40 5.13
N TRP A 31 6.94 8.07 4.07
CA TRP A 31 6.47 7.16 3.03
C TRP A 31 6.20 5.78 3.62
N ILE A 32 5.22 5.08 3.07
CA ILE A 32 5.03 3.65 3.35
C ILE A 32 5.33 2.92 2.07
N TRP A 33 6.38 2.10 2.11
CA TRP A 33 6.72 1.17 1.04
C TRP A 33 6.24 -0.23 1.43
N PHE A 34 5.74 -0.96 0.45
CA PHE A 34 5.33 -2.34 0.60
C PHE A 34 6.36 -3.26 -0.02
N ARG A 35 6.46 -4.48 0.50
CA ARG A 35 7.27 -5.54 -0.11
C ARG A 35 6.46 -6.29 -1.15
N ASP A 36 7.16 -7.05 -1.99
CA ASP A 36 6.53 -7.96 -2.93
C ASP A 36 5.54 -8.90 -2.21
N GLY A 37 4.32 -8.99 -2.74
CA GLY A 37 3.24 -9.79 -2.15
C GLY A 37 2.52 -9.15 -0.96
N ASP A 38 2.97 -8.02 -0.43
CA ASP A 38 2.22 -7.29 0.61
C ASP A 38 0.98 -6.57 0.03
N VAL A 39 0.92 -6.38 -1.30
CA VAL A 39 -0.19 -5.73 -2.01
C VAL A 39 -0.65 -6.62 -3.17
N PRO A 40 -1.96 -6.95 -3.26
CA PRO A 40 -2.52 -7.59 -4.45
C PRO A 40 -2.30 -6.73 -5.69
N ALA A 41 -1.97 -7.34 -6.83
CA ALA A 41 -1.77 -6.60 -8.07
C ALA A 41 -3.07 -5.89 -8.52
N PHE A 42 -2.90 -4.68 -9.04
CA PHE A 42 -3.97 -3.89 -9.65
C PHE A 42 -3.40 -3.09 -10.83
N GLU A 43 -4.23 -2.83 -11.84
CA GLU A 43 -3.82 -2.23 -13.12
C GLU A 43 -3.91 -0.71 -13.11
N GLU A 44 -4.77 -0.14 -12.28
CA GLU A 44 -4.90 1.31 -12.14
C GLU A 44 -3.63 1.92 -11.57
N THR A 45 -3.37 3.21 -11.82
CA THR A 45 -2.21 3.92 -11.24
C THR A 45 -2.27 4.00 -9.72
N SER A 46 -3.47 3.91 -9.14
CA SER A 46 -3.70 3.84 -7.70
C SER A 46 -4.99 3.09 -7.38
N ALA A 47 -5.07 2.45 -6.22
CA ALA A 47 -6.28 1.80 -5.72
C ALA A 47 -6.38 1.91 -4.19
N ARG A 48 -7.60 1.90 -3.65
CA ARG A 48 -7.84 1.94 -2.21
C ARG A 48 -7.82 0.54 -1.61
N PHE A 49 -7.13 0.41 -0.48
CA PHE A 49 -7.05 -0.82 0.28
C PHE A 49 -7.21 -0.57 1.77
N VAL A 50 -7.77 -1.54 2.48
CA VAL A 50 -7.53 -1.69 3.91
C VAL A 50 -6.18 -2.36 4.10
N VAL A 51 -5.29 -1.71 4.87
CA VAL A 51 -4.00 -2.27 5.27
C VAL A 51 -4.02 -2.63 6.74
N GLU A 52 -3.37 -3.74 7.08
CA GLU A 52 -3.21 -4.26 8.44
C GLU A 52 -1.73 -4.29 8.82
N LYS A 53 -1.40 -3.84 10.04
CA LYS A 53 -0.03 -3.93 10.56
C LYS A 53 0.24 -5.33 11.11
N ARG A 54 1.10 -6.09 10.45
CA ARG A 54 1.51 -7.47 10.81
C ARG A 54 3.01 -7.52 11.06
N GLY A 55 3.44 -7.78 12.29
CA GLY A 55 4.88 -7.91 12.61
C GLY A 55 5.73 -6.70 12.20
N GLY A 56 5.19 -5.48 12.34
CA GLY A 56 5.89 -4.23 11.98
C GLY A 56 5.73 -3.77 10.52
N ARG A 57 5.28 -4.64 9.60
CA ARG A 57 4.98 -4.28 8.21
C ARG A 57 3.49 -4.01 7.98
N TRP A 58 3.17 -3.24 6.94
CA TRP A 58 1.81 -3.06 6.46
C TRP A 58 1.55 -4.05 5.33
N VAL A 59 0.38 -4.69 5.36
CA VAL A 59 -0.06 -5.62 4.32
C VAL A 59 -1.47 -5.19 3.89
N ALA A 60 -1.72 -5.07 2.59
CA ALA A 60 -3.06 -4.87 2.06
C ALA A 60 -3.85 -6.16 2.17
N VAL A 61 -5.01 -6.09 2.83
CA VAL A 61 -5.83 -7.27 3.14
C VAL A 61 -7.18 -7.27 2.43
N GLU A 62 -7.63 -6.11 1.97
CA GLU A 62 -8.92 -5.94 1.32
C GLU A 62 -8.86 -4.77 0.35
N ARG A 63 -9.32 -4.97 -0.89
CA ARG A 63 -9.51 -3.90 -1.86
C ARG A 63 -10.84 -3.23 -1.58
N VAL A 64 -10.84 -1.89 -1.57
CA VAL A 64 -12.05 -1.09 -1.38
C VAL A 64 -12.44 -0.54 -2.74
N ASP A 65 -13.42 -1.17 -3.37
CA ASP A 65 -14.04 -0.64 -4.58
C ASP A 65 -14.99 0.50 -4.18
N THR A 66 -14.93 1.60 -4.91
CA THR A 66 -15.81 2.78 -4.70
C THR A 66 -17.10 2.62 -5.47
#